data_AF-A0A973HMG7-F1
#
_entry.id   AF-A0A973HMG7-F1
#
_cell.length_a   1.000
_cell.length_b   1.000
_cell.length_c   1.000
_cell.angle_alpha   90.00
_cell.angle_beta   90.00
_cell.angle_gamma   90.00
#
_symmetry.space_group_name_H-M   'P 1'
#
loop_
_entity.id
_entity.type
_entity.pdbx_description
1 polymer ?
#
loop_
_entity_poly.entity_id
_entity_poly.type
_entity_poly.pdbx_seq_one_letter_code
_entity_poly.pdbx_strand_id
1 'polypeptide(L)' 'VPSFNAAGGDGYPVIDPVMTGYVDAEVLYSFFKQQGNIVASEFTPSNQVVYTNSDSVNGCLINE' A
#
# COMPACT_ATOMS: atom_id res chain seq x y z
N VAL A 1 2.26 5.81 -5.74
CA VAL A 1 2.06 6.01 -4.29
C VAL A 1 1.19 7.24 -4.08
N PRO A 2 0.42 7.33 -2.99
CA PRO A 2 -0.31 8.54 -2.66
C PRO A 2 0.61 9.75 -2.51
N SER A 3 0.09 10.94 -2.80
CA SER A 3 0.81 12.22 -2.70
C SER A 3 1.36 12.47 -1.30
N PHE A 4 0.61 12.07 -0.27
CA PHE A 4 1.00 12.19 1.13
C PHE A 4 2.32 11.47 1.42
N ASN A 5 2.46 10.19 1.03
CA ASN A 5 3.71 9.45 1.25
C ASN A 5 4.85 9.98 0.37
N ALA A 6 4.58 10.38 -0.87
CA ALA A 6 5.59 10.95 -1.77
C ALA A 6 6.22 12.24 -1.22
N ALA A 7 5.44 13.04 -0.50
CA ALA A 7 5.89 14.26 0.17
C ALA A 7 6.59 13.99 1.52
N GLY A 8 6.76 12.73 1.92
CA GLY A 8 7.41 12.35 3.17
C GLY A 8 6.47 12.12 4.37
N GLY A 9 5.16 12.00 4.13
CA GLY A 9 4.22 11.56 5.14
C GLY A 9 4.62 10.21 5.74
N ASP A 10 4.32 10.01 7.03
CA ASP A 10 4.73 8.84 7.84
C ASP A 10 6.23 8.53 7.86
N GLY A 11 7.08 9.52 7.53
CA GLY A 11 8.53 9.35 7.52
C GLY A 11 9.07 8.62 6.28
N TYR A 12 8.27 8.50 5.23
CA TYR A 12 8.76 7.97 3.94
C TYR A 12 9.81 8.91 3.32
N PRO A 13 10.75 8.39 2.51
CA PRO A 13 11.65 9.23 1.74
C PRO A 13 10.87 10.15 0.81
N VAL A 14 11.28 11.42 0.74
CA VAL A 14 10.74 12.36 -0.25
C VAL A 14 11.17 11.92 -1.64
N ILE A 15 10.20 11.80 -2.55
CA ILE A 15 10.43 11.48 -3.96
C ILE A 15 9.75 12.53 -4.84
N ASP A 16 10.21 12.67 -6.09
CA ASP A 16 9.67 13.62 -7.08
C ASP A 16 8.96 12.87 -8.23
N PRO A 17 7.68 12.47 -8.06
CA PRO A 17 6.93 11.77 -9.08
C PRO A 17 6.10 12.71 -9.96
N VAL A 18 5.66 12.22 -11.12
CA VAL A 18 4.60 12.89 -11.90
C VAL A 18 3.28 12.84 -11.12
N MET A 19 2.76 14.01 -10.77
CA MET A 19 1.51 14.17 -10.01
C MET A 19 0.30 14.06 -10.92
N THR A 20 -0.39 12.91 -10.88
CA THR A 20 -1.56 12.64 -11.74
C THR A 20 -2.81 13.44 -11.36
N GLY A 21 -2.90 13.91 -10.13
CA GLY A 21 -4.08 14.61 -9.59
C GLY A 21 -5.29 13.70 -9.33
N TYR A 22 -5.17 12.39 -9.53
CA TYR A 22 -6.26 11.45 -9.25
C TYR A 22 -6.44 11.22 -7.76
N VAL A 23 -7.70 11.21 -7.32
CA VAL A 23 -8.09 10.87 -5.94
C VAL A 23 -8.03 9.35 -5.78
N ASP A 24 -7.41 8.88 -4.71
CA ASP A 24 -7.23 7.46 -4.41
C ASP A 24 -8.55 6.67 -4.37
N ALA A 25 -9.56 7.22 -3.70
CA ALA A 25 -10.89 6.62 -3.62
C ALA A 25 -11.56 6.47 -4.99
N GLU A 26 -11.38 7.47 -5.87
CA GLU A 26 -11.94 7.41 -7.23
C GLU A 26 -11.23 6.37 -8.09
N VAL A 27 -9.90 6.29 -8.00
CA VAL A 27 -9.12 5.27 -8.72
C VAL A 27 -9.54 3.85 -8.29
N LEU A 28 -9.69 3.61 -6.99
CA LEU A 28 -10.13 2.31 -6.47
C LEU A 28 -11.58 1.99 -6.86
N TYR A 29 -12.48 2.97 -6.78
CA TYR A 29 -13.87 2.80 -7.20
C TYR A 29 -13.97 2.44 -8.69
N SER A 30 -13.26 3.19 -9.54
CA SER A 30 -13.21 2.96 -10.98
C SER A 30 -12.64 1.58 -11.32
N PHE A 31 -11.62 1.12 -10.60
CA PHE A 31 -11.09 -0.24 -10.72
C PHE A 31 -12.16 -1.31 -10.42
N PHE A 32 -12.88 -1.20 -9.29
CA PHE A 32 -13.95 -2.14 -8.95
C PHE A 32 -15.08 -2.14 -9.97
N LYS A 33 -15.46 -0.95 -10.46
CA LYS A 33 -16.50 -0.81 -11.48
C LYS A 33 -16.11 -1.47 -12.80
N GLN A 34 -14.84 -1.37 -13.21
CA GLN A 34 -14.34 -1.99 -14.43
C GLN A 34 -14.22 -3.51 -14.32
N GLN A 35 -13.75 -4.01 -13.17
CA GLN A 35 -13.57 -5.44 -12.93
C GLN A 35 -14.92 -6.17 -12.75
N GLY A 36 -15.94 -5.47 -12.25
CA GLY A 36 -17.32 -5.95 -12.08
C GLY A 36 -17.50 -6.92 -10.90
N ASN A 37 -16.65 -7.94 -10.80
CA ASN A 37 -16.57 -8.86 -9.66
C ASN A 37 -15.13 -9.00 -9.18
N ILE A 38 -14.91 -8.89 -7.87
CA ILE A 38 -13.59 -9.02 -7.27
C ILE A 38 -13.50 -10.38 -6.59
N VAL A 39 -12.56 -11.22 -7.03
CA VAL A 39 -12.23 -12.46 -6.34
C VAL A 39 -11.13 -12.16 -5.32
N ALA A 40 -11.52 -11.96 -4.06
CA ALA A 40 -10.60 -11.50 -3.01
C ALA A 40 -9.34 -12.40 -2.85
N SER A 41 -9.47 -13.70 -3.13
CA SER A 41 -8.33 -14.63 -3.03
C SER A 41 -7.22 -14.34 -4.04
N GLU A 42 -7.51 -13.66 -5.16
CA GLU A 42 -6.49 -13.22 -6.13
C GLU A 42 -5.52 -12.18 -5.54
N PHE A 43 -5.95 -11.48 -4.49
CA PHE A 43 -5.15 -10.46 -3.78
C PHE A 43 -4.59 -10.99 -2.45
N THR A 44 -4.63 -12.32 -2.23
CA THR A 44 -4.02 -12.93 -1.05
C THR A 44 -2.53 -12.58 -1.04
N PRO A 45 -2.01 -11.99 0.06
CA PRO A 45 -0.59 -11.68 0.16
C PRO A 45 0.25 -12.92 -0.11
N SER A 46 1.21 -12.80 -1.01
CA SER A 46 2.26 -13.81 -1.14
C SER A 46 3.39 -13.45 -0.17
N ASN A 47 4.20 -14.45 0.22
CA ASN A 47 5.37 -14.26 1.10
C ASN A 47 6.51 -13.47 0.41
N GLN A 48 6.18 -12.48 -0.42
CA GLN A 48 7.10 -11.61 -1.16
C GLN A 48 7.88 -10.65 -0.26
N VAL A 49 7.34 -10.32 0.91
CA VAL A 49 8.02 -9.52 1.93
C VAL A 49 8.08 -10.34 3.21
N VAL A 50 9.28 -10.45 3.76
CA VAL A 50 9.54 -11.15 5.02
C VAL A 50 10.33 -10.21 5.92
N TYR A 51 9.80 -9.97 7.13
CA TYR A 51 10.53 -9.24 8.16
C TYR A 51 11.50 -10.18 8.85
N THR A 52 12.80 -9.95 8.68
CA THR A 52 13.84 -10.66 9.43
C THR A 52 14.11 -9.92 10.74
N ASN A 53 14.48 -10.66 11.80
CA ASN A 53 14.71 -10.11 13.14
C ASN A 53 13.49 -9.37 13.73
N SER A 54 12.29 -9.94 13.54
CA SER A 54 11.03 -9.42 14.08
C SER A 54 10.28 -10.53 14.81
N ASP A 55 9.71 -10.23 15.98
CA ASP A 55 8.88 -11.18 16.74
C ASP A 55 7.44 -11.29 16.21
N SER A 56 7.08 -10.49 15.19
CA SER A 56 5.81 -10.60 14.48
C SER A 56 5.98 -10.77 12.97
N VAL A 57 5.13 -11.63 12.39
CA VAL A 57 5.04 -11.89 10.95
C VAL A 57 4.61 -10.64 10.15
N ASN A 58 3.98 -9.66 10.82
CA ASN A 58 3.57 -8.39 10.23
C ASN A 58 4.60 -7.28 10.42
N GLY A 59 5.80 -7.60 10.94
CA GLY A 59 6.81 -6.62 11.36
C GLY A 59 6.78 -6.38 12.86
N CYS A 60 7.47 -5.34 13.32
CA CYS A 60 8.01 -5.26 14.68
C CYS A 60 6.96 -5.35 15.82
N LEU A 61 7.24 -6.18 16.82
CA LEU A 61 6.89 -5.95 18.23
C LEU A 61 8.11 -6.34 19.07
N ILE A 62 8.90 -5.38 19.52
CA ILE A 62 9.86 -5.60 20.62
C ILE A 62 9.28 -4.82 21.81
N ASN A 63 8.78 -5.58 22.78
CA ASN A 63 8.02 -5.18 23.98
C ASN A 63 8.39 -3.80 24.56
N GLU A 64 7.38 -3.05 25.04
CA GLU A 64 7.51 -1.81 25.83
C GLU A 64 8.45 -1.94 27.04
#